data_AF-E6YQ24-F1
#
_entry.id   AF-E6YQ24-F1
#
_cell.length_a   1.000
_cell.length_b   1.000
_cell.length_c   1.000
_cell.angle_alpha   90.00
_cell.angle_beta   90.00
_cell.angle_gamma   90.00
#
_symmetry.space_group_name_H-M   'P 1'
#
loop_
_entity.id
_entity.type
_entity.pdbx_description
1 polymer ?
#
loop_
_entity_poly.entity_id
_entity_poly.type
_entity_poly.pdbx_seq_one_letter_code
_entity_poly.pdbx_strand_id
1 'polypeptide(L)'
;MVREDIDQYYHCWAHATHERVWIDVLLYTGLRRDDAVRIAWKCVKDNIIHLKTEKSQFKTDVFLSILPKLAETLKIGPIGNETFIRSKGNKQLTKESFGKLFRGACNIASIKKSAHGLRKLAATSAENSGYSLTTQSNFG
;
A
#
# COMPACT_ATOMS: atom_id res chain seq x y z
N MET A 1 -10.56 6.98 -6.69
CA MET A 1 -9.94 8.25 -6.30
C MET A 1 -9.34 8.85 -7.56
N VAL A 2 -9.36 10.15 -7.67
CA VAL A 2 -8.62 10.96 -8.66
C VAL A 2 -7.47 11.66 -7.94
N ARG A 3 -6.60 12.40 -8.66
CA ARG A 3 -5.44 13.06 -8.06
C ARG A 3 -5.85 14.06 -6.98
N GLU A 4 -6.93 14.79 -7.22
CA GLU A 4 -7.49 15.78 -6.30
C GLU A 4 -7.94 15.14 -4.98
N ASP A 5 -8.46 13.91 -5.02
CA ASP A 5 -8.81 13.19 -3.78
C ASP A 5 -7.54 12.80 -3.00
N ILE A 6 -6.43 12.48 -3.69
CA ILE A 6 -5.16 12.15 -3.03
C ILE A 6 -4.58 13.41 -2.38
N ASP A 7 -4.59 14.54 -3.08
CA ASP A 7 -4.09 15.80 -2.55
C ASP A 7 -4.91 16.22 -1.32
N GLN A 8 -6.23 16.09 -1.37
CA GLN A 8 -7.10 16.33 -0.21
C GLN A 8 -6.76 15.38 0.95
N TYR A 9 -6.48 14.11 0.67
CA TYR A 9 -6.06 13.15 1.68
C TYR A 9 -4.72 13.55 2.30
N TYR A 10 -3.74 13.97 1.50
CA TYR A 10 -2.42 14.41 1.96
C TYR A 10 -2.47 15.72 2.76
N HIS A 11 -3.38 16.64 2.42
CA HIS A 11 -3.60 17.84 3.24
C HIS A 11 -4.22 17.50 4.60
N CYS A 12 -5.12 16.52 4.65
CA CYS A 12 -5.75 16.08 5.89
C CYS A 12 -4.80 15.26 6.78
N TRP A 13 -3.94 14.45 6.16
CA TRP A 13 -3.09 13.48 6.84
C TRP A 13 -1.62 13.76 6.55
N ALA A 14 -0.99 14.43 7.52
CA ALA A 14 0.43 14.77 7.48
C ALA A 14 1.33 13.52 7.36
N HIS A 15 2.57 13.76 6.96
CA HIS A 15 3.64 12.77 7.07
C HIS A 15 3.77 12.23 8.50
N ALA A 16 4.35 11.04 8.65
CA ALA A 16 4.46 10.34 9.93
C ALA A 16 3.12 9.94 10.60
N THR A 17 2.02 9.88 9.85
CA THR A 17 0.74 9.32 10.32
C THR A 17 0.48 7.93 9.76
N HIS A 18 -0.38 7.15 10.44
CA HIS A 18 -0.78 5.82 9.95
C HIS A 18 -1.52 5.96 8.61
N GLU A 19 -2.42 6.93 8.52
CA GLU A 19 -3.18 7.27 7.33
C GLU A 19 -2.27 7.54 6.13
N ARG A 20 -1.18 8.29 6.32
CA ARG A 20 -0.21 8.54 5.27
C ARG A 20 0.49 7.26 4.80
N VAL A 21 0.91 6.40 5.74
CA VAL A 21 1.46 5.09 5.40
C VAL A 21 0.45 4.24 4.62
N TRP A 22 -0.82 4.25 5.03
CA TRP A 22 -1.86 3.44 4.39
C TRP A 22 -2.09 3.81 2.92
N ILE A 23 -2.23 5.10 2.62
CA ILE A 23 -2.45 5.56 1.25
C ILE A 23 -1.20 5.36 0.39
N ASP A 24 -0.01 5.63 0.91
CA ASP A 24 1.25 5.54 0.15
C ASP A 24 1.59 4.08 -0.15
N VAL A 25 1.37 3.17 0.80
CA VAL A 25 1.51 1.73 0.55
C VAL A 25 0.56 1.31 -0.58
N LEU A 26 -0.73 1.66 -0.52
CA LEU A 26 -1.69 1.26 -1.55
C LEU A 26 -1.39 1.91 -2.92
N LEU A 27 -0.99 3.18 -2.93
CA LEU A 27 -0.72 3.95 -4.14
C LEU A 27 0.57 3.47 -4.81
N TYR A 28 1.67 3.33 -4.06
CA TYR A 28 2.98 3.05 -4.63
C TYR A 28 3.24 1.58 -4.94
N THR A 29 2.57 0.67 -4.22
CA THR A 29 2.66 -0.76 -4.51
C THR A 29 1.62 -1.24 -5.51
N GLY A 30 0.52 -0.50 -5.71
CA GLY A 30 -0.61 -0.93 -6.54
C GLY A 30 -1.29 -2.22 -6.04
N LEU A 31 -0.94 -2.68 -4.85
CA LEU A 31 -1.46 -3.91 -4.29
C LEU A 31 -2.94 -3.79 -4.00
N ARG A 32 -3.60 -4.95 -4.02
CA ARG A 32 -4.93 -5.06 -3.45
C ARG A 32 -4.84 -4.91 -1.95
N ARG A 33 -5.94 -4.48 -1.34
CA ARG A 33 -6.01 -4.28 0.12
C ARG A 33 -5.70 -5.55 0.93
N ASP A 34 -6.14 -6.71 0.44
CA ASP A 34 -5.88 -8.03 1.04
C ASP A 34 -4.39 -8.39 1.05
N ASP A 35 -3.67 -8.08 -0.02
CA ASP A 35 -2.22 -8.27 -0.10
C ASP A 35 -1.43 -7.17 0.65
N ALA A 36 -1.86 -5.91 0.58
CA ALA A 36 -1.18 -4.77 1.18
C ALA A 36 -1.08 -4.83 2.71
N VAL A 37 -2.07 -5.43 3.38
CA VAL A 37 -2.03 -5.60 4.86
C VAL A 37 -1.02 -6.66 5.31
N ARG A 38 -0.41 -7.41 4.39
CA ARG A 38 0.50 -8.54 4.69
C ARG A 38 1.97 -8.23 4.46
N ILE A 39 2.29 -7.14 3.73
CA ILE A 39 3.68 -6.81 3.39
C ILE A 39 4.42 -6.16 4.57
N ALA A 40 5.70 -6.49 4.67
CA ALA A 40 6.64 -5.99 5.67
C ALA A 40 8.08 -6.11 5.16
N TRP A 41 9.05 -5.61 5.94
CA TRP A 41 10.47 -5.69 5.62
C TRP A 41 10.98 -7.12 5.36
N LYS A 42 10.39 -8.13 6.01
CA LYS A 42 10.70 -9.55 5.74
C LYS A 42 10.39 -10.00 4.30
N CYS A 43 9.53 -9.28 3.59
CA CYS A 43 9.20 -9.52 2.19
C CYS A 43 10.11 -8.73 1.25
N VAL A 44 11.02 -7.90 1.77
CA VAL A 44 11.86 -6.99 0.99
C VAL A 44 13.26 -7.56 0.88
N LYS A 45 13.76 -7.69 -0.35
CA LYS A 45 15.16 -8.00 -0.64
C LYS A 45 15.64 -7.10 -1.77
N ASP A 46 16.81 -6.48 -1.60
CA ASP A 46 17.41 -5.60 -2.61
C ASP A 46 16.44 -4.50 -3.12
N ASN A 47 15.68 -3.89 -2.19
CA ASN A 47 14.65 -2.89 -2.47
C ASN A 47 13.42 -3.39 -3.26
N ILE A 48 13.27 -4.71 -3.40
CA ILE A 48 12.15 -5.36 -4.09
C ILE A 48 11.28 -6.09 -3.05
N ILE A 49 10.00 -5.73 -2.98
CA ILE A 49 8.96 -6.49 -2.27
C ILE A 49 8.61 -7.72 -3.12
N HIS A 50 8.76 -8.90 -2.55
CA HIS A 50 8.29 -10.17 -3.12
C HIS A 50 7.13 -10.73 -2.31
N LEU A 51 6.03 -11.05 -2.98
CA LEU A 51 4.87 -11.69 -2.37
C LEU A 51 4.13 -12.60 -3.34
N LYS A 52 3.43 -13.58 -2.77
CA LYS A 52 2.42 -14.39 -3.46
C LYS A 52 1.03 -13.83 -3.15
N THR A 53 0.25 -13.53 -4.18
CA THR A 53 -1.05 -12.85 -4.02
C THR A 53 -2.14 -13.81 -3.53
N GLU A 54 -2.97 -13.38 -2.57
CA GLU A 54 -4.07 -14.19 -2.04
C GLU A 54 -5.10 -14.53 -3.12
N LYS A 55 -5.40 -13.57 -4.03
CA LYS A 55 -6.36 -13.77 -5.11
C LYS A 55 -5.99 -14.94 -6.04
N SER A 56 -4.69 -15.15 -6.27
CA SER A 56 -4.19 -16.25 -7.10
C SER A 56 -4.08 -17.58 -6.35
N GLN A 57 -4.64 -17.69 -5.13
CA GLN A 57 -4.39 -18.80 -4.20
C GLN A 57 -2.89 -18.97 -3.91
N PHE A 58 -2.16 -17.86 -3.83
CA PHE A 58 -0.70 -17.82 -3.64
C PHE A 58 0.12 -18.48 -4.76
N LYS A 59 -0.41 -18.56 -5.98
CA LYS A 59 0.28 -19.17 -7.13
C LYS A 59 1.03 -18.17 -7.99
N THR A 60 0.71 -16.88 -7.89
CA THR A 60 1.35 -15.81 -8.67
C THR A 60 2.32 -15.03 -7.79
N ASP A 61 3.59 -15.06 -8.16
CA ASP A 61 4.65 -14.22 -7.62
C ASP A 61 4.56 -12.81 -8.18
N VAL A 62 4.69 -11.82 -7.30
CA VAL A 62 4.69 -10.40 -7.63
C VAL A 62 5.94 -9.77 -7.03
N PHE A 63 6.63 -8.97 -7.85
CA PHE A 63 7.85 -8.25 -7.49
C PHE A 63 7.59 -6.75 -7.66
N LEU A 64 7.79 -5.98 -6.60
CA LEU A 64 7.52 -4.54 -6.59
C LEU A 64 8.74 -3.79 -6.07
N SER A 65 9.26 -2.85 -6.86
CA SER A 65 10.32 -1.98 -6.37
C SER A 65 9.73 -0.97 -5.37
N ILE A 66 10.39 -0.80 -4.22
CA ILE A 66 10.04 0.28 -3.29
C ILE A 66 10.51 1.60 -3.91
N LEU A 67 9.54 2.42 -4.32
CA LEU A 67 9.82 3.75 -4.84
C LEU A 67 10.40 4.66 -3.74
N PRO A 68 11.27 5.63 -4.06
CA PRO A 68 11.87 6.53 -3.06
C PRO A 68 10.83 7.20 -2.14
N LYS A 69 9.71 7.65 -2.70
CA LYS A 69 8.59 8.23 -1.93
C LYS A 69 7.99 7.26 -0.91
N LEU A 70 7.85 5.99 -1.28
CA LEU A 70 7.37 4.96 -0.37
C LEU A 70 8.42 4.68 0.71
N ALA A 71 9.71 4.62 0.36
CA ALA A 71 10.78 4.42 1.33
C ALA A 71 10.82 5.54 2.37
N GLU A 72 10.65 6.79 1.96
CA GLU A 72 10.55 7.95 2.88
C GLU A 72 9.37 7.82 3.83
N THR A 73 8.18 7.49 3.32
CA THR A 73 6.99 7.29 4.15
C THR A 73 7.17 6.13 5.12
N LEU A 74 7.78 5.02 4.71
CA LEU A 74 8.06 3.89 5.60
C LEU A 74 9.14 4.20 6.65
N LYS A 75 10.08 5.12 6.34
CA LYS A 75 11.15 5.55 7.26
C LYS A 75 10.62 6.41 8.41
N ILE A 76 9.69 7.32 8.12
CA ILE A 76 9.16 8.29 9.11
C ILE A 76 7.80 7.87 9.68
N GLY A 77 7.11 6.97 9.01
CA GLY A 77 5.76 6.54 9.33
C GLY A 77 5.70 5.56 10.50
N PRO A 78 4.55 5.51 11.21
CA PRO A 78 4.29 4.50 12.22
C PRO A 78 3.99 3.16 11.53
N ILE A 79 5.06 2.42 11.23
CA ILE A 79 5.00 1.05 10.72
C ILE A 79 5.24 0.05 11.85
N GLY A 80 4.81 -1.19 11.67
CA GLY A 80 5.17 -2.26 12.61
C GLY A 80 6.13 -3.28 12.03
N ASN A 81 6.72 -4.08 12.92
CA ASN A 81 7.71 -5.10 12.54
C ASN A 81 7.12 -6.20 11.64
N GLU A 82 5.86 -6.59 11.89
CA GLU A 82 5.21 -7.69 11.15
C GLU A 82 4.54 -7.24 9.85
N THR A 83 4.04 -6.00 9.79
CA THR A 83 3.31 -5.39 8.67
C THR A 83 3.53 -3.88 8.63
N PHE A 84 3.70 -3.32 7.43
CA PHE A 84 3.79 -1.87 7.25
C PHE A 84 2.49 -1.17 7.65
N ILE A 85 1.35 -1.75 7.29
CA ILE A 85 0.02 -1.25 7.66
C ILE A 85 -0.33 -1.74 9.07
N ARG A 86 -0.56 -0.79 9.99
CA ARG A 86 -1.02 -1.04 11.37
C ARG A 86 -2.18 -0.13 11.74
N SER A 87 -2.93 -0.51 12.78
CA SER A 87 -3.91 0.36 13.43
C SER A 87 -3.21 1.43 14.29
N LYS A 88 -3.93 2.49 14.68
CA LYS A 88 -3.42 3.51 15.60
C LYS A 88 -2.97 2.96 16.97
N GLY A 89 -3.44 1.76 17.34
CA GLY A 89 -3.02 1.04 18.54
C GLY A 89 -1.91 0.01 18.26
N ASN A 90 -1.16 0.15 17.17
CA ASN A 90 -0.08 -0.74 16.73
C ASN A 90 -0.49 -2.21 16.50
N LYS A 91 -1.79 -2.47 16.30
CA LYS A 91 -2.28 -3.83 16.01
C LYS A 91 -2.18 -4.13 14.53
N GLN A 92 -1.87 -5.39 14.21
CA GLN A 92 -2.02 -5.90 12.85
C GLN A 92 -3.50 -5.80 12.43
N LEU A 93 -3.74 -5.47 11.16
CA LEU A 93 -5.08 -5.29 10.63
C LEU A 93 -5.45 -6.43 9.68
N THR A 94 -6.69 -6.91 9.81
CA THR A 94 -7.31 -7.74 8.76
C THR A 94 -7.73 -6.87 7.58
N LYS A 95 -7.97 -7.48 6.41
CA LYS A 95 -8.43 -6.77 5.21
C LYS A 95 -9.77 -6.05 5.42
N GLU A 96 -10.66 -6.58 6.25
CA GLU A 96 -11.96 -5.98 6.60
C GLU A 96 -11.75 -4.77 7.52
N SER A 97 -10.96 -4.95 8.58
CA SER A 97 -10.68 -3.90 9.58
C SER A 97 -9.96 -2.72 8.94
N PHE A 98 -8.95 -3.00 8.13
CA PHE A 98 -8.24 -1.97 7.37
C PHE A 98 -9.17 -1.25 6.39
N GLY A 99 -10.05 -1.98 5.69
CA GLY A 99 -11.04 -1.37 4.81
C GLY A 99 -11.96 -0.36 5.51
N LYS A 100 -12.42 -0.70 6.73
CA LYS A 100 -13.24 0.20 7.55
C LYS A 100 -12.45 1.43 8.01
N LEU A 101 -11.24 1.24 8.52
CA LEU A 101 -10.38 2.34 8.99
C LEU A 101 -9.99 3.29 7.86
N PHE A 102 -9.58 2.74 6.72
CA PHE A 102 -9.23 3.54 5.54
C PHE A 102 -10.42 4.35 5.04
N ARG A 103 -11.63 3.77 5.02
CA ARG A 103 -12.85 4.51 4.69
C ARG A 103 -13.13 5.62 5.71
N GLY A 104 -12.92 5.36 7.00
CA GLY A 104 -13.01 6.40 8.04
C GLY A 104 -12.05 7.56 7.79
N ALA A 105 -10.79 7.26 7.46
CA ALA A 105 -9.80 8.27 7.12
C ALA A 105 -10.16 9.08 5.86
N CYS A 106 -10.73 8.42 4.84
CA CYS A 106 -11.27 9.10 3.66
C CYS A 106 -12.42 10.05 4.02
N ASN A 107 -13.36 9.59 4.85
CA ASN A 107 -14.50 10.40 5.27
C ASN A 107 -14.07 11.63 6.06
N ILE A 108 -13.08 11.51 6.96
CA ILE A 108 -12.52 12.65 7.72
C ILE A 108 -11.86 13.64 6.76
N ALA A 109 -11.13 13.16 5.76
CA ALA A 109 -10.60 13.97 4.66
C ALA A 109 -11.69 14.47 3.69
N SER A 110 -12.98 14.28 3.99
CA SER A 110 -14.12 14.67 3.16
C SER A 110 -14.17 14.01 1.77
N ILE A 111 -13.53 12.85 1.62
CA ILE A 111 -13.48 12.06 0.38
C ILE A 111 -14.52 10.94 0.44
N LYS A 112 -15.50 10.97 -0.46
CA LYS A 112 -16.59 9.96 -0.54
C LYS A 112 -16.22 8.69 -1.33
N LYS A 113 -14.93 8.47 -1.64
CA LYS A 113 -14.42 7.34 -2.44
C LYS A 113 -13.64 6.34 -1.59
N SER A 114 -13.36 5.15 -2.13
CA SER A 114 -12.73 4.04 -1.40
C SER A 114 -11.39 3.57 -2.01
N ALA A 115 -10.68 2.72 -1.25
CA ALA A 115 -9.43 2.07 -1.65
C ALA A 115 -9.49 1.36 -3.01
N HIS A 116 -10.66 0.88 -3.44
CA HIS A 116 -10.82 0.26 -4.75
C HIS A 116 -10.46 1.23 -5.89
N GLY A 117 -10.88 2.49 -5.75
CA GLY A 117 -10.56 3.54 -6.71
C GLY A 117 -9.11 4.02 -6.65
N LEU A 118 -8.38 3.74 -5.57
CA LEU A 118 -6.95 4.07 -5.46
C LEU A 118 -6.11 3.08 -6.26
N ARG A 119 -6.45 1.79 -6.20
CA ARG A 119 -5.77 0.76 -6.98
C ARG A 119 -5.86 1.00 -8.49
N LYS A 120 -7.03 1.41 -8.99
CA LYS A 120 -7.20 1.76 -10.41
C LYS A 120 -6.29 2.91 -10.82
N LEU A 121 -6.14 3.91 -9.94
CA LEU A 121 -5.28 5.06 -10.18
C LEU A 121 -3.78 4.70 -10.14
N ALA A 122 -3.36 3.87 -9.18
CA ALA A 122 -2.01 3.32 -9.09
C ALA A 122 -1.63 2.55 -10.36
N ALA A 123 -2.54 1.70 -10.87
CA ALA A 123 -2.32 0.92 -12.09
C ALA A 123 -2.29 1.79 -13.37
N THR A 124 -2.89 2.98 -13.35
CA THR A 124 -2.93 3.89 -14.51
C THR A 124 -1.73 4.85 -14.53
N SER A 125 -1.06 5.06 -13.39
CA SER A 125 0.06 5.98 -13.29
C SER A 125 1.37 5.19 -13.25
N ALA A 126 2.03 5.05 -14.40
CA ALA A 126 3.31 4.36 -14.53
C ALA A 126 4.37 4.92 -13.56
N GLU A 127 4.33 6.23 -13.29
CA GLU A 127 5.22 6.91 -12.33
C GLU A 127 4.98 6.53 -10.86
N ASN A 128 3.79 6.02 -10.52
CA ASN A 128 3.41 5.69 -9.16
C ASN A 128 3.42 4.19 -8.89
N SER A 129 3.61 3.33 -9.88
CA SER A 129 3.61 1.89 -9.65
C SER A 129 5.01 1.34 -9.82
N GLY A 130 5.60 0.81 -8.73
CA GLY A 130 6.84 0.02 -8.79
C GLY A 130 6.66 -1.36 -9.44
N TYR A 131 5.63 -1.51 -10.27
CA TYR A 131 5.10 -2.78 -10.75
C TYR A 131 5.89 -3.28 -11.95
N SER A 132 6.67 -4.34 -11.75
CA SER A 132 7.23 -5.13 -12.86
C SER A 132 6.56 -6.50 -12.86
N LEU A 133 5.83 -6.82 -13.93
CA LEU A 133 5.40 -8.19 -14.23
C LEU A 133 6.60 -8.95 -14.78
N THR A 134 7.56 -9.27 -13.93
CA THR A 134 8.58 -10.23 -14.31
C THR A 134 7.98 -11.61 -14.12
N THR A 135 7.40 -12.16 -15.19
CA THR A 135 7.24 -13.63 -15.30
C THR A 135 8.64 -14.20 -15.14
N GLN A 136 8.91 -14.88 -14.02
CA GLN A 136 10.18 -15.57 -13.82
C GLN A 136 10.26 -16.75 -14.80
N SER A 137 10.72 -16.49 -16.02
CA SER A 137 11.50 -17.45 -16.77
C SER A 137 12.94 -17.36 -16.23
N ASN A 138 13.35 -18.40 -15.50
CA ASN A 138 14.70 -18.67 -15.02
C ASN A 138 15.17 -17.89 -13.78
N PHE A 139 14.91 -18.45 -12.61
CA PHE A 139 15.94 -18.55 -11.57
C PHE A 139 16.41 -20.00 -11.57
N GLY A 140 17.53 -20.24 -12.26
CA GLY A 140 18.32 -21.47 -12.12
C GLY A 140 19.35 -21.33 -11.02
#